data_AF-A0A976XJB5-F1
#
_entry.id   AF-A0A976XJB5-F1
#
_cell.length_a   1.000
_cell.length_b   1.000
_cell.length_c   1.000
_cell.angle_alpha   90.00
_cell.angle_beta   90.00
_cell.angle_gamma   90.00
#
_symmetry.space_group_name_H-M   'P 1'
#
loop_
_entity.id
_entity.type
_entity.pdbx_description
1 polymer ?
#
loop_
_entity_poly.entity_id
_entity_poly.type
_entity_poly.pdbx_seq_one_letter_code
_entity_poly.pdbx_strand_id
1 'polypeptide(L)'
;MALNPSDIATQTFDKAEFDDQFRFEVELEFVQCLSNVYYLRYLKNRGYFDDERFRAYLFYLQYWRTREYIKYIKYPYCIKILELLMDDDFVKTLSNDLSIESLKSQLNNHWLCYKYER
;
A
#
# COMPACT_ATOMS: atom_id res chain seq x y z
N MET A 1 -44.33 12.79 1.30
CA MET A 1 -43.95 11.38 1.03
C MET A 1 -42.86 11.02 2.01
N ALA A 2 -43.21 10.33 3.11
CA ALA A 2 -42.21 9.86 4.07
C ALA A 2 -41.55 8.61 3.51
N LEU A 3 -40.22 8.59 3.46
CA LEU A 3 -39.44 7.44 3.00
C LEU A 3 -39.71 6.24 3.91
N ASN A 4 -39.92 5.06 3.32
CA ASN A 4 -40.27 3.83 4.04
C ASN A 4 -39.08 3.36 4.89
N PRO A 5 -39.27 2.92 6.16
CA PRO A 5 -38.18 2.49 7.04
C PRO A 5 -37.32 1.35 6.46
N SER A 6 -37.91 0.49 5.62
CA SER A 6 -37.23 -0.59 4.89
C SER A 6 -36.25 -0.07 3.82
N ASP A 7 -36.56 1.07 3.19
CA ASP A 7 -35.72 1.65 2.14
C ASP A 7 -34.50 2.36 2.74
N ILE A 8 -34.64 2.88 3.96
CA ILE A 8 -33.55 3.52 4.71
C ILE A 8 -32.52 2.46 5.14
N ALA A 9 -32.97 1.32 5.67
CA ALA A 9 -32.08 0.22 6.06
C ALA A 9 -31.29 -0.29 4.85
N THR A 10 -31.96 -0.61 3.74
CA THR A 10 -31.31 -1.08 2.51
C THR A 10 -30.31 -0.07 1.96
N GLN A 11 -30.64 1.23 1.92
CA GLN A 11 -29.68 2.28 1.50
C GLN A 11 -28.48 2.43 2.43
N THR A 12 -28.64 2.22 3.75
CA THR A 12 -27.51 2.26 4.69
C THR A 12 -26.60 1.05 4.56
N PHE A 13 -27.15 -0.15 4.30
CA PHE A 13 -26.35 -1.35 4.05
C PHE A 13 -25.57 -1.24 2.74
N ASP A 14 -26.24 -0.84 1.64
CA ASP A 14 -25.60 -0.67 0.33
C ASP A 14 -24.47 0.39 0.38
N LYS A 15 -24.66 1.45 1.18
CA LYS A 15 -23.65 2.49 1.37
C LYS A 15 -22.46 2.02 2.21
N ALA A 16 -22.69 1.23 3.25
CA ALA A 16 -21.61 0.68 4.08
C ALA A 16 -20.79 -0.37 3.31
N GLU A 17 -21.45 -1.21 2.51
CA GLU A 17 -20.78 -2.20 1.67
C GLU A 17 -19.96 -1.53 0.55
N PHE A 18 -20.49 -0.46 -0.05
CA PHE A 18 -19.74 0.38 -0.97
C PHE A 18 -18.51 1.04 -0.30
N ASP A 19 -18.65 1.51 0.93
CA ASP A 19 -17.55 2.13 1.69
C ASP A 19 -16.45 1.10 2.04
N ASP A 20 -16.82 -0.13 2.38
CA ASP A 20 -15.87 -1.21 2.64
C ASP A 20 -15.16 -1.68 1.36
N GLN A 21 -15.86 -1.79 0.23
CA GLN A 21 -15.24 -2.10 -1.06
C GLN A 21 -14.31 -0.97 -1.50
N PHE A 22 -14.73 0.28 -1.38
CA PHE A 22 -13.93 1.44 -1.73
C PHE A 22 -12.67 1.51 -0.86
N ARG A 23 -12.80 1.31 0.46
CA ARG A 23 -11.65 1.24 1.38
C ARG A 23 -10.66 0.16 0.95
N PHE A 24 -11.15 -1.04 0.61
CA PHE A 24 -10.31 -2.14 0.16
C PHE A 24 -9.54 -1.80 -1.12
N GLU A 25 -10.19 -1.19 -2.11
CA GLU A 25 -9.57 -0.78 -3.37
C GLU A 25 -8.51 0.30 -3.15
N VAL A 26 -8.81 1.31 -2.31
CA VAL A 26 -7.88 2.38 -1.97
C VAL A 26 -6.65 1.84 -1.22
N GLU A 27 -6.85 0.95 -0.25
CA GLU A 27 -5.76 0.30 0.48
C GLU A 27 -4.88 -0.55 -0.44
N LEU A 28 -5.51 -1.27 -1.38
CA LEU A 28 -4.81 -2.08 -2.37
C LEU A 28 -3.94 -1.23 -3.30
N GLU A 29 -4.49 -0.13 -3.81
CA GLU A 29 -3.76 0.83 -4.65
C GLU A 29 -2.63 1.51 -3.87
N PHE A 30 -2.89 1.90 -2.63
CA PHE A 30 -1.90 2.51 -1.75
C PHE A 30 -0.71 1.58 -1.53
N VAL A 31 -0.95 0.32 -1.16
CA VAL A 31 0.11 -0.67 -0.94
C VAL A 31 0.91 -0.88 -2.22
N GLN A 32 0.25 -1.00 -3.37
CA GLN A 32 0.94 -1.15 -4.65
C GLN A 32 1.80 0.08 -5.01
N CYS A 33 1.33 1.29 -4.70
CA CYS A 33 2.07 2.53 -4.88
C CYS A 33 3.36 2.60 -4.04
N LEU A 34 3.47 1.86 -2.93
CA LEU A 34 4.71 1.77 -2.16
C LEU A 34 5.87 1.16 -2.97
N SER A 35 5.58 0.43 -4.06
CA SER A 35 6.62 -0.04 -4.99
C SER A 35 7.34 1.11 -5.71
N ASN A 36 6.75 2.30 -5.76
CA ASN A 36 7.33 3.46 -6.41
C ASN A 36 8.30 4.18 -5.46
N VAL A 37 9.59 4.07 -5.78
CA VAL A 37 10.68 4.64 -4.98
C VAL A 37 10.56 6.16 -4.81
N TYR A 38 10.09 6.88 -5.83
CA TYR A 38 9.89 8.33 -5.75
C TYR A 38 8.74 8.70 -4.80
N TYR A 39 7.71 7.85 -4.72
CA TYR A 39 6.61 8.04 -3.78
C TYR A 39 7.07 7.80 -2.33
N LEU A 40 7.87 6.77 -2.08
CA LEU A 40 8.47 6.55 -0.76
C LEU A 40 9.33 7.73 -0.30
N ARG A 41 10.15 8.28 -1.22
CA ARG A 41 10.94 9.47 -0.94
C ARG A 41 10.05 10.68 -0.63
N TYR A 42 8.99 10.87 -1.41
CA TYR A 42 8.01 11.93 -1.13
C TYR A 42 7.40 11.79 0.26
N LEU A 43 6.98 10.58 0.65
CA LEU A 43 6.44 10.31 1.99
C LEU A 43 7.46 10.61 3.09
N LYS A 44 8.74 10.26 2.88
CA LYS A 44 9.80 10.55 3.85
C LYS A 44 10.09 12.04 3.98
N ASN A 45 10.18 12.76 2.87
CA ASN A 45 10.41 14.20 2.87
C ASN A 45 9.28 14.98 3.57
N ARG A 46 8.05 14.44 3.55
CA ARG A 46 6.89 15.01 4.26
C ARG A 46 6.83 14.65 5.75
N GLY A 47 7.70 13.75 6.23
CA GLY A 47 7.75 13.34 7.63
C GLY A 47 6.65 12.33 8.02
N TYR A 48 5.99 11.66 7.07
CA TYR A 48 4.93 10.70 7.41
C TYR A 48 5.44 9.53 8.23
N PHE A 49 6.68 9.07 8.00
CA PHE A 49 7.26 7.98 8.79
C PHE A 49 7.64 8.36 10.22
N ASP A 50 7.60 9.65 10.57
CA ASP A 50 7.86 10.12 11.93
C ASP A 50 6.54 10.19 12.74
N ASP A 51 5.38 10.11 12.08
CA ASP A 51 4.05 10.02 12.72
C ASP A 51 3.72 8.57 13.13
N GLU A 52 3.42 8.38 14.42
CA GLU A 52 3.01 7.10 15.00
C GLU A 52 1.73 6.55 14.36
N ARG A 53 0.80 7.44 13.97
CA ARG A 53 -0.46 7.03 13.33
C ARG A 53 -0.20 6.37 11.98
N PHE A 54 0.74 6.91 11.23
CA PHE A 54 1.11 6.36 9.93
C PHE A 54 1.82 5.01 10.09
N ARG A 55 2.69 4.86 11.10
CA ARG A 55 3.32 3.57 11.42
C ARG A 55 2.29 2.51 11.83
N ALA A 56 1.31 2.88 12.64
CA ALA A 56 0.21 1.99 13.00
C ALA A 56 -0.61 1.58 11.76
N TYR A 57 -0.80 2.49 10.81
CA TYR A 57 -1.44 2.20 9.53
C TYR A 57 -0.62 1.23 8.66
N LEU A 58 0.71 1.40 8.58
CA LEU A 58 1.58 0.45 7.89
C LEU A 58 1.56 -0.93 8.54
N PHE A 59 1.47 -1.00 9.88
CA PHE A 59 1.28 -2.26 10.60
C PHE A 59 -0.06 -2.90 10.26
N TYR A 60 -1.14 -2.11 10.21
CA TYR A 60 -2.45 -2.59 9.76
C TYR A 60 -2.37 -3.21 8.37
N LEU A 61 -1.74 -2.53 7.40
CA LEU A 61 -1.59 -3.01 6.02
C LEU A 61 -0.77 -4.31 5.89
N GLN A 62 -0.12 -4.81 6.95
CA GLN A 62 0.54 -6.13 6.91
C GLN A 62 -0.46 -7.27 6.64
N TYR A 63 -1.77 -7.07 6.82
CA TYR A 63 -2.77 -8.09 6.49
C TYR A 63 -2.74 -8.50 5.01
N TRP A 64 -2.27 -7.62 4.10
CA TRP A 64 -2.11 -7.90 2.66
C TRP A 64 -1.15 -9.07 2.36
N ARG A 65 -0.32 -9.45 3.34
CA ARG A 65 0.61 -10.59 3.25
C ARG A 65 -0.04 -11.95 3.44
N THR A 66 -1.22 -11.99 4.04
CA THR A 66 -1.93 -13.24 4.28
C THR A 66 -2.42 -13.83 2.95
N ARG A 67 -2.60 -15.15 2.94
CA ARG A 67 -2.87 -15.93 1.70
C ARG A 67 -4.16 -15.49 1.02
N GLU A 68 -5.11 -15.02 1.81
CA GLU A 68 -6.44 -14.58 1.42
C GLU A 68 -6.38 -13.34 0.53
N TYR A 69 -5.47 -12.40 0.83
CA TYR A 69 -5.41 -11.09 0.18
C TYR A 69 -4.26 -10.94 -0.82
N ILE A 70 -3.18 -11.70 -0.67
CA ILE A 70 -2.00 -11.61 -1.55
C ILE A 70 -2.33 -11.87 -3.02
N LYS A 71 -3.39 -12.64 -3.31
CA LYS A 71 -3.87 -12.93 -4.67
C LYS A 71 -4.31 -11.69 -5.46
N TYR A 72 -4.64 -10.59 -4.79
CA TYR A 72 -5.05 -9.33 -5.43
C TYR A 72 -3.86 -8.42 -5.77
N ILE A 73 -2.66 -8.72 -5.25
CA ILE A 73 -1.46 -7.91 -5.47
C ILE A 73 -0.90 -8.18 -6.87
N LYS A 74 -0.85 -7.13 -7.70
CA LYS A 74 -0.22 -7.20 -9.04
C LYS A 74 1.28 -7.07 -9.00
N TYR A 75 1.80 -6.36 -8.00
CA TYR A 75 3.21 -6.01 -7.89
C TYR A 75 3.82 -6.61 -6.62
N PRO A 76 4.38 -7.83 -6.64
CA PRO A 76 4.78 -8.55 -5.43
C PRO A 76 5.85 -7.82 -4.61
N TYR A 77 6.67 -6.98 -5.26
CA TYR A 77 7.69 -6.19 -4.61
C TYR A 77 7.12 -5.19 -3.58
N CYS A 78 5.86 -4.76 -3.73
CA CYS A 78 5.21 -3.86 -2.77
C CYS A 78 5.19 -4.44 -1.36
N ILE A 79 4.99 -5.75 -1.25
CA ILE A 79 4.97 -6.47 0.02
C ILE A 79 6.35 -6.44 0.66
N LYS A 80 7.40 -6.62 -0.14
CA LYS A 80 8.77 -6.59 0.36
C LYS A 80 9.14 -5.19 0.88
N ILE A 81 8.72 -4.16 0.16
CA ILE A 81 8.87 -2.77 0.62
C ILE A 81 8.08 -2.53 1.90
N LEU A 82 6.84 -3.00 1.99
CA LEU A 82 6.02 -2.85 3.18
C LEU A 82 6.68 -3.47 4.43
N GLU A 83 7.40 -4.58 4.28
CA GLU A 83 8.24 -5.14 5.36
C GLU A 83 9.41 -4.22 5.71
N LEU A 84 10.13 -3.72 4.71
CA LEU A 84 11.31 -2.88 4.92
C LEU A 84 10.95 -1.52 5.53
N LEU A 85 9.77 -0.98 5.25
CA LEU A 85 9.29 0.28 5.83
C LEU A 85 9.05 0.20 7.35
N MET A 86 8.98 -1.01 7.92
CA MET A 86 8.93 -1.20 9.37
C MET A 86 10.30 -0.98 10.04
N ASP A 87 11.39 -1.06 9.28
CA ASP A 87 12.75 -0.84 9.75
C ASP A 87 13.12 0.65 9.65
N ASP A 88 13.43 1.25 10.79
CA ASP A 88 13.84 2.64 10.89
C ASP A 88 15.11 2.95 10.11
N ASP A 89 16.03 1.99 10.03
CA ASP A 89 17.28 2.20 9.31
C ASP A 89 17.02 2.24 7.81
N PHE A 90 16.13 1.40 7.29
CA PHE A 90 15.68 1.49 5.90
C PHE A 90 15.01 2.84 5.62
N VAL A 91 14.11 3.30 6.49
CA VAL A 91 13.45 4.60 6.34
C VAL A 91 14.45 5.76 6.29
N LYS A 92 15.53 5.73 7.09
CA LYS A 92 16.62 6.71 7.01
C LYS A 92 17.32 6.65 5.65
N THR A 93 17.56 5.44 5.12
CA THR A 93 18.20 5.29 3.80
C THR A 93 17.39 5.89 2.66
N LEU A 94 16.05 6.03 2.77
CA LEU A 94 15.22 6.63 1.72
C LEU A 94 15.53 8.11 1.44
N SER A 95 16.27 8.78 2.33
CA SER A 95 16.72 10.16 2.13
C SER A 95 17.95 10.25 1.22
N ASN A 96 18.71 9.16 1.08
CA ASN A 96 19.94 9.12 0.30
C ASN A 96 19.62 8.85 -1.19
N ASP A 97 20.17 9.66 -2.09
CA ASP A 97 19.97 9.50 -3.53
C ASP A 97 20.55 8.19 -4.08
N LEU A 98 21.68 7.72 -3.51
CA LEU A 98 22.36 6.51 -3.99
C LEU A 98 21.57 5.23 -3.69
N SER A 99 20.93 5.16 -2.52
CA SER A 99 20.09 4.03 -2.14
C SER A 99 18.82 3.99 -2.99
N ILE A 100 18.23 5.15 -3.31
CA ILE A 100 17.04 5.28 -4.16
C ILE A 100 17.34 4.79 -5.58
N GLU A 101 18.45 5.21 -6.17
CA GLU A 101 18.87 4.72 -7.50
C GLU A 101 19.22 3.23 -7.49
N SER A 102 19.85 2.74 -6.42
CA SER A 102 20.10 1.30 -6.24
C SER A 102 18.80 0.49 -6.14
N LEU A 103 17.85 0.94 -5.32
CA LEU A 103 16.55 0.29 -5.14
C LEU A 103 15.76 0.28 -6.45
N LYS A 104 15.78 1.40 -7.19
CA LYS A 104 15.18 1.51 -8.52
C LYS A 104 15.82 0.55 -9.52
N SER A 105 17.14 0.41 -9.50
CA SER A 105 17.86 -0.56 -10.34
C SER A 105 17.47 -2.00 -9.98
N GLN A 106 17.40 -2.34 -8.69
CA GLN A 106 16.95 -3.66 -8.21
C GLN A 106 15.52 -3.96 -8.66
N LEU A 107 14.61 -2.99 -8.52
CA LEU A 107 13.24 -3.06 -9.03
C LEU A 107 13.24 -3.31 -10.54
N ASN A 108 13.92 -2.48 -11.33
CA ASN A 108 13.99 -2.63 -12.78
C ASN A 108 14.53 -4.00 -13.20
N ASN A 109 15.59 -4.48 -12.57
CA ASN A 109 16.15 -5.80 -12.84
C ASN A 109 15.17 -6.92 -12.49
N HIS A 110 14.46 -6.80 -11.37
CA HIS A 110 13.40 -7.74 -11.00
C HIS A 110 12.30 -7.78 -12.06
N TRP A 111 11.84 -6.62 -12.54
CA TRP A 111 10.82 -6.53 -13.61
C TRP A 111 11.30 -7.09 -14.94
N LEU A 112 12.57 -6.90 -15.29
CA LEU A 112 13.17 -7.47 -16.50
C LEU A 112 13.17 -8.99 -16.40
N CYS A 113 13.73 -9.57 -15.33
CA CYS A 113 13.77 -11.03 -15.13
C CYS A 113 12.36 -11.65 -15.11
N TYR A 114 11.40 -11.01 -14.45
CA TYR A 114 10.02 -11.50 -14.37
C TYR A 114 9.27 -11.48 -15.71
N LYS A 115 9.66 -10.60 -16.65
CA LYS A 115 9.09 -10.58 -18.02
C LYS A 115 9.68 -11.65 -18.94
N TYR A 116 10.92 -12.10 -18.69
CA TYR A 116 11.57 -13.12 -19.50
C TYR A 116 11.11 -14.55 -19.18
N GLU A 117 10.55 -14.79 -17.98
CA GLU A 117 10.07 -16.11 -17.54
C GLU A 117 8.57 -16.34 -17.81
N ARG A 118 7.93 -15.51 -18.64
CA ARG A 118 6.50 -15.60 -18.96
C ARG A 118 6.25 -15.87 -20.45
#